data_AF-A0A5J6LGL9-F1
#
_entry.id   AF-A0A5J6LGL9-F1
#
_cell.length_a   1.000
_cell.length_b   1.000
_cell.length_c   1.000
_cell.angle_alpha   90.00
_cell.angle_beta   90.00
_cell.angle_gamma   90.00
#
_symmetry.space_group_name_H-M   'P 1'
#
loop_
_entity.id
_entity.type
_entity.pdbx_description
1 polymer ?
#
loop_
_entity_poly.entity_id
_entity_poly.type
_entity_poly.pdbx_seq_one_letter_code
_entity_poly.pdbx_strand_id
1 'polypeptide(L)'
;MIKPSLISPSCRLKPLRNYVLKLVSDRVPIKLPDPMKFNNKDQFMQINTALFGTQEINDNDVITFPQGIPGFENNTQFKVFHEEGKPTVHWLQSVEDPELSFSVMEPQLLKLGYEFILDDTQCQLIDLQEGDDFAVVVMLYKQEGDLAQPGEQVPAYQAIRANLVAPVVINVRSRKALQAVLPKTERITVIRSVQ
;
A
#
# COMPACT_ATOMS: atom_id res chain seq x y z
N MET A 1 45.90 7.87 12.71
CA MET A 1 44.69 7.68 13.54
C MET A 1 43.48 8.02 12.69
N ILE A 2 42.82 7.00 12.13
CA ILE A 2 41.58 7.15 11.36
C ILE A 2 40.44 6.99 12.37
N LYS A 3 39.57 8.00 12.49
CA LYS A 3 38.35 7.90 13.33
C LYS A 3 37.47 6.79 12.75
N PRO A 4 36.93 5.87 13.57
CA PRO A 4 35.87 4.98 13.11
C PRO A 4 34.65 5.87 12.81
N SER A 5 34.25 5.94 11.55
CA SER A 5 32.96 6.49 11.16
C SER A 5 31.88 5.66 11.86
N LEU A 6 31.03 6.33 12.62
CA LEU A 6 29.80 5.79 13.19
C LEU A 6 29.01 5.11 12.07
N ILE A 7 29.01 3.77 12.07
CA ILE A 7 28.09 2.96 11.30
C ILE A 7 26.72 3.26 11.94
N SER A 8 25.94 4.10 11.27
CA SER A 8 24.51 4.26 11.54
C SER A 8 23.90 2.85 11.64
N PRO A 9 23.08 2.54 12.67
CA PRO A 9 22.34 1.30 12.68
C PRO A 9 21.33 1.37 11.54
N SER A 10 21.75 0.90 10.36
CA SER A 10 20.90 0.53 9.24
C SER A 10 19.63 -0.09 9.82
N CYS A 11 18.47 0.48 9.52
CA CYS A 11 17.19 0.03 10.05
C CYS A 11 16.94 -1.41 9.56
N ARG A 12 17.49 -2.41 10.28
CA ARG A 12 17.32 -3.83 9.96
C ARG A 12 15.94 -4.23 10.43
N LEU A 13 14.95 -3.90 9.61
CA LEU A 13 13.60 -4.43 9.77
C LEU A 13 13.71 -5.97 9.75
N LYS A 14 13.43 -6.59 10.89
CA LYS A 14 13.40 -8.06 11.03
C LYS A 14 12.33 -8.65 10.11
N PRO A 15 12.43 -9.94 9.74
CA PRO A 15 11.47 -10.60 8.85
C PRO A 15 10.04 -10.33 9.31
N LEU A 16 9.28 -9.72 8.42
CA LEU A 16 7.99 -9.09 8.64
C LEU A 16 6.96 -10.05 9.24
N ARG A 17 6.76 -9.96 10.55
CA ARG A 17 5.56 -10.45 11.23
C ARG A 17 4.74 -9.24 11.63
N ASN A 18 3.80 -8.89 10.76
CA ASN A 18 2.52 -8.21 10.98
C ASN A 18 2.29 -7.16 9.89
N TYR A 19 1.22 -7.37 9.12
CA TYR A 19 0.82 -6.53 8.01
C TYR A 19 -0.63 -6.15 8.24
N VAL A 20 -0.88 -4.85 8.39
CA VAL A 20 -2.13 -4.38 8.98
C VAL A 20 -2.83 -3.38 8.07
N LEU A 21 -3.18 -3.83 6.86
CA LEU A 21 -4.04 -3.01 5.99
C LEU A 21 -5.38 -2.70 6.67
N LYS A 22 -5.84 -3.66 7.48
CA LYS A 22 -7.00 -3.53 8.35
C LYS A 22 -6.93 -2.29 9.27
N LEU A 23 -5.77 -1.91 9.82
CA LEU A 23 -5.65 -0.69 10.65
C LEU A 23 -5.71 0.62 9.86
N VAL A 24 -5.35 0.58 8.58
CA VAL A 24 -5.41 1.73 7.65
C VAL A 24 -6.84 1.89 7.09
N SER A 25 -7.61 0.81 7.10
CA SER A 25 -8.91 0.69 6.44
C SER A 25 -10.11 0.81 7.39
N ASP A 26 -9.99 0.33 8.63
CA ASP A 26 -11.09 0.11 9.60
C ASP A 26 -11.71 1.38 10.23
N ARG A 27 -11.83 2.49 9.51
CA ARG A 27 -12.51 3.69 10.06
C ARG A 27 -13.71 4.23 9.29
N VAL A 28 -14.06 3.68 8.13
CA VAL A 28 -15.36 4.00 7.48
C VAL A 28 -15.88 2.79 6.71
N PRO A 29 -16.85 2.01 7.25
CA PRO A 29 -17.62 1.09 6.41
C PRO A 29 -18.44 1.88 5.38
N ILE A 30 -18.71 1.29 4.22
CA ILE A 30 -19.51 1.88 3.11
C ILE A 30 -21.00 2.13 3.50
N LYS A 31 -21.39 1.94 4.77
CA LYS A 31 -22.72 2.28 5.29
C LYS A 31 -22.67 3.45 6.26
N LEU A 32 -23.63 4.38 6.07
CA LEU A 32 -23.86 5.57 6.89
C LEU A 32 -23.65 5.29 8.38
N PRO A 33 -22.96 6.19 9.11
CA PRO A 33 -22.59 5.92 10.49
C PRO A 33 -23.82 5.94 11.40
N ASP A 34 -23.98 4.86 12.19
CA ASP A 34 -24.68 4.90 13.47
C ASP A 34 -23.92 5.83 14.43
N PRO A 35 -24.59 6.55 15.33
CA PRO A 35 -23.97 7.62 16.11
C PRO A 35 -23.15 7.05 17.28
N MET A 36 -21.87 6.75 17.05
CA MET A 36 -20.91 6.55 18.12
C MET A 36 -20.12 7.83 18.42
N LYS A 37 -19.91 8.05 19.72
CA LYS A 37 -19.45 9.28 20.37
C LYS A 37 -18.16 9.83 19.74
N PHE A 38 -18.27 10.96 19.06
CA PHE A 38 -17.13 11.71 18.52
C PHE A 38 -16.33 12.37 19.64
N ASN A 39 -15.02 12.19 19.59
CA ASN A 39 -14.09 13.06 20.30
C ASN A 39 -13.98 14.36 19.48
N ASN A 40 -13.88 15.51 20.14
CA ASN A 40 -14.16 16.84 19.56
C ASN A 40 -13.07 17.37 18.57
N LYS A 41 -12.32 16.48 17.90
CA LYS A 41 -11.19 16.79 17.00
C LYS A 41 -11.19 16.03 15.66
N ASP A 42 -12.17 15.19 15.39
CA ASP A 42 -12.28 14.54 14.08
C ASP A 42 -12.84 15.55 13.07
N GLN A 43 -11.98 15.99 12.15
CA GLN A 43 -12.38 16.81 11.01
C GLN A 43 -12.75 15.88 9.85
N PHE A 44 -13.93 16.11 9.28
CA PHE A 44 -14.43 15.35 8.14
C PHE A 44 -14.42 16.23 6.90
N MET A 45 -14.14 15.60 5.76
CA MET A 45 -14.22 16.24 4.44
C MET A 45 -14.93 15.33 3.45
N GLN A 46 -15.51 15.95 2.41
CA GLN A 46 -16.14 15.24 1.30
C GLN A 46 -15.18 15.19 0.12
N ILE A 47 -15.01 13.99 -0.44
CA ILE A 47 -14.24 13.77 -1.66
C ILE A 47 -15.09 13.05 -2.71
N ASN A 48 -14.82 13.30 -3.98
CA ASN A 48 -15.37 12.50 -5.07
C ASN A 48 -14.41 11.34 -5.37
N THR A 49 -14.95 10.14 -5.54
CA THR A 49 -14.16 8.93 -5.77
C THR A 49 -14.51 8.31 -7.12
N ALA A 50 -13.54 7.62 -7.72
CA ALA A 50 -13.71 7.02 -9.04
C ALA A 50 -14.80 5.94 -9.09
N LEU A 51 -15.02 5.21 -7.98
CA LEU A 51 -15.87 4.02 -7.94
C LEU A 51 -17.06 4.11 -6.97
N PHE A 52 -17.00 4.99 -5.97
CA PHE A 52 -17.98 5.02 -4.88
C PHE A 52 -18.75 6.36 -4.83
N GLY A 53 -18.60 7.21 -5.84
CA GLY A 53 -19.20 8.54 -5.84
C GLY A 53 -18.64 9.43 -4.74
N THR A 54 -19.45 10.36 -4.23
CA THR A 54 -19.05 11.25 -3.14
C THR A 54 -19.02 10.50 -1.81
N GLN A 55 -17.90 10.58 -1.09
CA GLN A 55 -17.66 9.93 0.19
C GLN A 55 -17.24 10.97 1.23
N GLU A 56 -17.74 10.82 2.45
CA GLU A 56 -17.27 11.59 3.61
C GLU A 56 -16.16 10.78 4.31
N ILE A 57 -15.00 11.40 4.49
CA ILE A 57 -13.84 10.75 5.12
C ILE A 57 -13.32 11.62 6.27
N ASN A 58 -12.74 10.97 7.28
CA ASN A 58 -12.03 11.66 8.34
C ASN A 58 -10.65 12.08 7.80
N ASP A 59 -10.26 13.33 8.00
CA ASP A 59 -8.95 13.88 7.61
C ASP A 59 -7.82 13.10 8.28
N ASN A 60 -8.08 12.53 9.45
CA ASN A 60 -7.16 11.63 10.10
C ASN A 60 -6.90 10.38 9.24
N ASP A 61 -7.84 9.85 8.48
CA ASP A 61 -7.59 8.61 7.73
C ASP A 61 -6.83 8.83 6.41
N VAL A 62 -6.44 10.07 6.11
CA VAL A 62 -5.65 10.42 4.94
C VAL A 62 -4.20 9.97 5.10
N ILE A 63 -3.69 9.35 4.05
CA ILE A 63 -2.31 8.91 3.90
C ILE A 63 -1.59 9.93 3.03
N THR A 64 -0.46 10.43 3.52
CA THR A 64 0.37 11.37 2.77
C THR A 64 1.51 10.65 2.07
N PHE A 65 1.70 10.88 0.78
CA PHE A 65 2.84 10.47 -0.01
C PHE A 65 3.74 11.69 -0.19
N PRO A 66 4.82 11.85 0.60
CA PRO A 66 5.59 13.10 0.59
C PRO A 66 6.25 13.44 -0.76
N GLN A 67 6.43 12.44 -1.63
CA GLN A 67 6.93 12.59 -2.99
C GLN A 67 5.88 12.26 -4.05
N GLY A 68 4.61 12.12 -3.64
CA GLY A 68 3.56 11.53 -4.46
C GLY A 68 3.85 10.08 -4.85
N ILE A 69 3.19 9.62 -5.91
CA ILE A 69 3.43 8.33 -6.55
C ILE A 69 4.12 8.61 -7.89
N PRO A 70 5.16 7.87 -8.30
CA PRO A 70 5.78 8.01 -9.62
C PRO A 70 4.77 8.10 -10.77
N GLY A 71 4.87 9.16 -11.59
CA GLY A 71 3.91 9.50 -12.65
C GLY A 71 2.70 10.33 -12.20
N PHE A 72 2.53 10.52 -10.89
CA PHE A 72 1.44 11.26 -10.24
C PHE A 72 1.99 12.08 -9.06
N GLU A 73 3.16 12.70 -9.21
CA GLU A 73 3.91 13.36 -8.14
C GLU A 73 3.16 14.54 -7.50
N ASN A 74 2.21 15.13 -8.23
CA ASN A 74 1.35 16.21 -7.73
C ASN A 74 0.21 15.72 -6.83
N ASN A 75 -0.10 14.42 -6.84
CA ASN A 75 -1.08 13.81 -5.96
C ASN A 75 -0.35 13.23 -4.75
N THR A 76 -0.59 13.81 -3.59
CA THR A 76 0.13 13.49 -2.36
C THR A 76 -0.79 12.97 -1.26
N GLN A 77 -2.10 13.07 -1.42
CA GLN A 77 -3.05 12.66 -0.39
C GLN A 77 -3.98 11.56 -0.90
N PHE A 78 -4.01 10.43 -0.19
CA PHE A 78 -4.80 9.28 -0.59
C PHE A 78 -5.56 8.68 0.60
N LYS A 79 -6.68 8.01 0.31
CA LYS A 79 -7.44 7.21 1.26
C LYS A 79 -7.59 5.79 0.72
N VAL A 80 -7.42 4.81 1.60
CA VAL A 80 -7.72 3.41 1.28
C VAL A 80 -9.20 3.13 1.51
N PHE A 81 -9.87 2.62 0.47
CA PHE A 81 -11.23 2.13 0.47
C PHE A 81 -11.27 0.62 0.23
N HIS A 82 -12.36 -0.02 0.66
CA HIS A 82 -12.59 -1.44 0.47
C HIS A 82 -14.08 -1.76 0.56
N GLU A 83 -14.48 -2.89 -0.01
CA GLU A 83 -15.83 -3.43 0.18
C GLU A 83 -15.97 -4.11 1.56
N GLU A 84 -17.20 -4.16 2.08
CA GLU A 84 -17.51 -4.86 3.33
C GLU A 84 -17.18 -6.36 3.22
N GLY A 85 -16.74 -6.96 4.34
CA GLY A 85 -16.43 -8.39 4.43
C GLY A 85 -14.94 -8.67 4.51
N LYS A 86 -14.43 -9.58 3.67
CA LYS A 86 -13.01 -9.94 3.58
C LYS A 86 -12.48 -9.53 2.20
N PRO A 87 -12.26 -8.23 1.96
CA PRO A 87 -11.82 -7.74 0.67
C PRO A 87 -10.42 -8.28 0.34
N THR A 88 -10.24 -8.79 -0.88
CA THR A 88 -8.93 -9.16 -1.42
C THR A 88 -8.28 -8.01 -2.17
N VAL A 89 -9.08 -7.02 -2.60
CA VAL A 89 -8.67 -5.83 -3.33
C VAL A 89 -9.18 -4.60 -2.57
N HIS A 90 -8.33 -3.59 -2.51
CA HIS A 90 -8.60 -2.28 -1.92
C HIS A 90 -8.32 -1.21 -2.98
N TRP A 91 -8.80 0.00 -2.73
CA TRP A 91 -8.59 1.14 -3.62
C TRP A 91 -7.88 2.27 -2.90
N LEU A 92 -6.70 2.63 -3.39
CA LEU A 92 -5.96 3.79 -2.96
C LEU A 92 -6.42 4.99 -3.81
N GLN A 93 -7.42 5.70 -3.31
CA GLN A 93 -8.11 6.80 -3.98
C GLN A 93 -7.42 8.12 -3.64
N SER A 94 -7.10 8.94 -4.65
CA SER A 94 -6.62 10.31 -4.41
C SER A 94 -7.73 11.16 -3.80
N VAL A 95 -7.36 11.97 -2.82
CA VAL A 95 -8.21 13.02 -2.23
C VAL A 95 -8.29 14.23 -3.17
N GLU A 96 -7.26 14.43 -3.99
CA GLU A 96 -7.05 15.63 -4.81
C GLU A 96 -7.59 15.46 -6.23
N ASP A 97 -7.60 14.22 -6.74
CA ASP A 97 -8.05 13.87 -8.08
C ASP A 97 -9.09 12.74 -8.04
N PRO A 98 -10.37 13.03 -8.32
CA PRO A 98 -11.44 12.04 -8.30
C PRO A 98 -11.26 10.88 -9.27
N GLU A 99 -10.55 11.08 -10.38
CA GLU A 99 -10.34 10.04 -11.41
C GLU A 99 -9.12 9.16 -11.08
N LEU A 100 -8.28 9.57 -10.12
CA LEU A 100 -7.08 8.84 -9.75
C LEU A 100 -7.32 7.85 -8.62
N SER A 101 -7.35 6.56 -8.96
CA SER A 101 -7.48 5.48 -7.98
C SER A 101 -6.68 4.26 -8.40
N PHE A 102 -5.92 3.70 -7.46
CA PHE A 102 -5.14 2.48 -7.69
C PHE A 102 -5.79 1.28 -7.01
N SER A 103 -6.00 0.21 -7.75
CA SER A 103 -6.33 -1.08 -7.14
C SER A 103 -5.09 -1.65 -6.47
N VAL A 104 -5.19 -2.02 -5.20
CA VAL A 104 -4.07 -2.53 -4.40
C VAL A 104 -4.48 -3.78 -3.64
N MET A 105 -3.52 -4.65 -3.34
CA MET A 105 -3.76 -5.83 -2.51
C MET A 105 -2.59 -6.13 -1.58
N GLU A 106 -2.88 -6.89 -0.52
CA GLU A 106 -1.86 -7.44 0.36
C GLU A 106 -1.06 -8.55 -0.37
N PRO A 107 0.29 -8.49 -0.41
CA PRO A 107 1.11 -9.46 -1.14
C PRO A 107 1.00 -10.90 -0.59
N GLN A 108 0.61 -11.08 0.68
CA GLN A 108 0.44 -12.40 1.31
C GLN A 108 -0.64 -13.24 0.62
N LEU A 109 -1.65 -12.59 0.03
CA LEU A 109 -2.72 -13.26 -0.70
C LEU A 109 -2.19 -13.98 -1.97
N LEU A 110 -0.99 -13.64 -2.44
CA LEU A 110 -0.31 -14.29 -3.56
C LEU A 110 0.43 -15.59 -3.16
N LYS A 111 0.45 -15.94 -1.86
CA LYS A 111 1.11 -17.15 -1.33
C LYS A 111 2.60 -17.26 -1.71
N LEU A 112 3.30 -16.13 -1.79
CA LEU A 112 4.74 -16.07 -2.06
C LEU A 112 5.50 -15.51 -0.85
N GLY A 113 6.75 -15.95 -0.67
CA GLY A 113 7.65 -15.33 0.30
C GLY A 113 8.05 -13.94 -0.23
N TYR A 114 7.53 -12.89 0.42
CA TYR A 114 7.78 -11.51 0.01
C TYR A 114 8.57 -10.79 1.10
N GLU A 115 9.85 -10.53 0.82
CA GLU A 115 10.77 -9.83 1.71
C GLU A 115 11.54 -8.79 0.92
N PHE A 116 11.72 -7.62 1.53
CA PHE A 116 12.49 -6.52 0.98
C PHE A 116 13.06 -5.66 2.11
N ILE A 117 14.00 -4.79 1.78
CA ILE A 117 14.65 -3.88 2.72
C ILE A 117 14.43 -2.46 2.21
N LEU A 118 14.02 -1.57 3.10
CA LEU A 118 14.03 -0.14 2.87
C LEU A 118 15.36 0.45 3.31
N ASP A 119 15.90 1.38 2.54
CA ASP A 119 17.09 2.13 2.95
C ASP A 119 16.75 3.23 3.98
N ASP A 120 17.79 3.82 4.58
CA ASP A 120 17.63 4.86 5.61
C ASP A 120 16.90 6.11 5.07
N THR A 121 17.07 6.44 3.79
CA THR A 121 16.40 7.60 3.16
C THR A 121 14.90 7.33 3.01
N GLN A 122 14.54 6.12 2.58
CA GLN A 122 13.16 5.67 2.49
C GLN A 122 12.49 5.62 3.88
N CYS A 123 13.18 5.09 4.89
CA CYS A 123 12.67 5.06 6.26
C CYS A 123 12.42 6.47 6.79
N GLN A 124 13.37 7.39 6.60
CA GLN A 124 13.22 8.78 7.02
C GLN A 124 12.07 9.49 6.30
N LEU A 125 11.87 9.23 5.00
CA LEU A 125 10.83 9.86 4.20
C LEU A 125 9.43 9.62 4.80
N ILE A 126 9.17 8.40 5.27
CA ILE A 126 7.88 8.01 5.87
C ILE A 126 7.89 7.98 7.40
N ASP A 127 8.92 8.55 8.04
CA ASP A 127 9.11 8.56 9.49
C ASP A 127 9.02 7.15 10.11
N LEU A 128 9.54 6.13 9.43
CA LEU A 128 9.52 4.74 9.89
C LEU A 128 10.70 4.45 10.82
N GLN A 129 10.38 4.03 12.04
CA GLN A 129 11.35 3.70 13.09
C GLN A 129 11.34 2.20 13.40
N GLU A 130 12.39 1.71 14.07
CA GLU A 130 12.44 0.32 14.52
C GLU A 130 11.28 0.04 15.48
N GLY A 131 10.48 -1.00 15.18
CA GLY A 131 9.32 -1.39 15.98
C GLY A 131 8.00 -0.69 15.62
N ASP A 132 8.01 0.26 14.68
CA ASP A 132 6.77 0.81 14.13
C ASP A 132 5.96 -0.27 13.38
N ASP A 133 4.63 -0.19 13.49
CA ASP A 133 3.72 -0.93 12.63
C ASP A 133 3.63 -0.27 11.25
N PHE A 134 3.60 -1.10 10.21
CA PHE A 134 3.43 -0.64 8.83
C PHE A 134 2.58 -1.61 8.01
N ALA A 135 2.00 -1.08 6.94
CA ALA A 135 1.28 -1.85 5.95
C ALA A 135 2.06 -1.89 4.64
N VAL A 136 1.92 -3.01 3.92
CA VAL A 136 2.50 -3.21 2.60
C VAL A 136 1.41 -3.63 1.65
N VAL A 137 1.28 -2.94 0.53
CA VAL A 137 0.41 -3.35 -0.58
C VAL A 137 1.15 -3.29 -1.91
N VAL A 138 0.64 -4.05 -2.86
CA VAL A 138 1.13 -4.05 -4.24
C VAL A 138 0.04 -3.54 -5.16
N MET A 139 0.41 -2.69 -6.11
CA MET A 139 -0.51 -2.15 -7.09
C MET A 139 -0.87 -3.22 -8.13
N LEU A 140 -2.16 -3.29 -8.46
CA LEU A 140 -2.70 -4.15 -9.49
C LEU A 140 -2.81 -3.40 -10.81
N TYR A 141 -2.49 -4.07 -11.90
CA TYR A 141 -2.63 -3.55 -13.25
C TYR A 141 -3.13 -4.63 -14.19
N LYS A 142 -3.83 -4.22 -15.24
CA LYS A 142 -4.28 -5.10 -16.32
C LYS A 142 -3.18 -5.13 -17.39
N GLN A 143 -2.69 -6.31 -17.72
CA GLN A 143 -1.82 -6.50 -18.87
C GLN A 143 -2.69 -6.77 -20.10
N GLU A 144 -2.66 -5.85 -21.06
CA GLU A 144 -3.31 -6.05 -22.35
C GLU A 144 -2.37 -6.80 -23.30
N GLY A 145 -2.88 -7.84 -23.98
CA GLY A 145 -2.24 -8.35 -25.20
C GLY A 145 -1.44 -9.65 -25.16
N ASP A 146 -1.11 -10.26 -24.00
CA ASP A 146 -0.11 -11.36 -23.99
C ASP A 146 -0.61 -12.77 -23.63
N LEU A 147 -1.88 -12.92 -23.24
CA LEU A 147 -2.41 -14.22 -22.79
C LEU A 147 -3.36 -14.87 -23.79
N ALA A 148 -3.86 -14.10 -24.76
CA ALA A 148 -4.80 -14.59 -25.74
C ALA A 148 -4.02 -15.05 -26.97
N GLN A 149 -3.99 -16.36 -27.22
CA GLN A 149 -3.75 -16.83 -28.58
C GLN A 149 -4.83 -16.22 -29.50
N PRO A 150 -4.55 -15.95 -30.79
CA PRO A 150 -5.57 -15.44 -31.70
C PRO A 150 -6.83 -16.32 -31.66
N GLY A 151 -7.94 -15.78 -31.15
CA GLY A 151 -9.21 -16.49 -31.00
C GLY A 151 -9.53 -17.03 -29.59
N GLU A 152 -8.63 -16.88 -28.62
CA GLU A 152 -8.83 -17.34 -27.23
C GLU A 152 -9.27 -16.17 -26.33
N GLN A 153 -10.48 -16.25 -25.77
CA GLN A 153 -10.96 -15.27 -24.79
C GLN A 153 -10.34 -15.58 -23.42
N VAL A 154 -9.33 -14.82 -23.04
CA VAL A 154 -8.77 -14.90 -21.68
C VAL A 154 -9.75 -14.22 -20.72
N PRO A 155 -10.24 -14.90 -19.68
CA PRO A 155 -11.09 -14.26 -18.68
C PRO A 155 -10.38 -13.04 -18.08
N ALA A 156 -11.11 -11.92 -17.93
CA ALA A 156 -10.53 -10.63 -17.53
C ALA A 156 -9.67 -10.69 -16.26
N TYR A 157 -9.99 -11.59 -15.31
CA TYR A 157 -9.22 -11.77 -14.08
C TYR A 157 -7.81 -12.36 -14.30
N GLN A 158 -7.60 -13.12 -15.39
CA GLN A 158 -6.28 -13.68 -15.69
C GLN A 158 -5.32 -12.64 -16.27
N ALA A 159 -5.84 -11.51 -16.77
CA ALA A 159 -5.06 -10.38 -17.25
C ALA A 159 -4.58 -9.46 -16.12
N ILE A 160 -5.05 -9.64 -14.89
CA ILE A 160 -4.62 -8.84 -13.73
C ILE A 160 -3.26 -9.34 -13.26
N ARG A 161 -2.37 -8.39 -12.98
CA ARG A 161 -1.01 -8.59 -12.49
C ARG A 161 -0.77 -7.68 -11.28
N ALA A 162 0.14 -8.11 -10.39
CA ALA A 162 0.56 -7.33 -9.23
C ALA A 162 2.00 -6.84 -9.42
N ASN A 163 2.24 -5.55 -9.18
CA ASN A 163 3.58 -4.97 -9.25
C ASN A 163 4.36 -5.27 -7.96
N LEU A 164 5.14 -6.36 -7.99
CA LEU A 164 6.00 -6.79 -6.89
C LEU A 164 7.33 -6.02 -6.82
N VAL A 165 7.66 -5.22 -7.84
CA VAL A 165 8.93 -4.48 -7.92
C VAL A 165 8.83 -3.15 -7.17
N ALA A 166 7.62 -2.59 -7.06
CA ALA A 166 7.41 -1.29 -6.44
C ALA A 166 6.20 -1.32 -5.48
N PRO A 167 6.30 -2.03 -4.33
CA PRO A 167 5.25 -2.03 -3.32
C PRO A 167 5.05 -0.65 -2.72
N VAL A 168 3.84 -0.38 -2.26
CA VAL A 168 3.54 0.77 -1.41
C VAL A 168 3.73 0.36 0.04
N VAL A 169 4.53 1.15 0.77
CA VAL A 169 4.75 0.97 2.20
C VAL A 169 4.14 2.16 2.93
N ILE A 170 3.31 1.88 3.93
CA ILE A 170 2.56 2.88 4.70
C ILE A 170 2.96 2.73 6.17
N ASN A 171 3.55 3.76 6.76
CA ASN A 171 3.73 3.82 8.20
C ASN A 171 2.37 4.11 8.87
N VAL A 172 1.90 3.22 9.75
CA VAL A 172 0.58 3.35 10.37
C VAL A 172 0.52 4.54 11.34
N ARG A 173 1.62 4.82 12.05
CA ARG A 173 1.71 5.90 13.03
C ARG A 173 1.76 7.27 12.37
N SER A 174 2.69 7.45 11.43
CA SER A 174 2.90 8.75 10.77
C SER A 174 1.91 9.01 9.63
N ARG A 175 1.23 7.96 9.15
CA ARG A 175 0.39 7.93 7.94
C ARG A 175 1.11 8.46 6.70
N LYS A 176 2.43 8.36 6.68
CA LYS A 176 3.23 8.63 5.50
C LYS A 176 3.46 7.35 4.73
N ALA A 177 3.41 7.44 3.42
CA ALA A 177 3.63 6.33 2.52
C ALA A 177 4.61 6.69 1.40
N LEU A 178 5.20 5.67 0.82
CA LEU A 178 6.03 5.77 -0.38
C LEU A 178 5.81 4.56 -1.27
N GLN A 179 6.05 4.71 -2.57
CA GLN A 179 6.21 3.57 -3.47
C GLN A 179 7.69 3.18 -3.49
N ALA A 180 8.02 2.05 -2.86
CA ALA A 180 9.39 1.60 -2.67
C ALA A 180 9.90 0.90 -3.93
N VAL A 181 10.64 1.61 -4.78
CA VAL A 181 11.26 0.96 -5.94
C VAL A 181 12.36 0.02 -5.46
N LEU A 182 12.13 -1.28 -5.57
CA LEU A 182 13.08 -2.28 -5.13
C LEU A 182 14.20 -2.43 -6.17
N PRO A 183 15.45 -2.65 -5.73
CA PRO A 183 16.52 -3.04 -6.63
C PRO A 183 16.16 -4.39 -7.29
N LYS A 184 16.86 -4.69 -8.40
CA LYS A 184 16.62 -5.89 -9.20
C LYS A 184 16.55 -7.14 -8.30
N THR A 185 15.36 -7.74 -8.22
CA THR A 185 15.11 -8.90 -7.36
C THR A 185 15.89 -10.12 -7.84
N GLU A 186 16.69 -10.70 -6.96
CA GLU A 186 17.28 -12.02 -7.16
C GLU A 186 16.25 -13.10 -6.84
N ARG A 187 16.03 -14.06 -7.76
CA ARG A 187 15.15 -15.20 -7.51
C ARG A 187 15.93 -16.27 -6.75
N ILE A 188 15.59 -16.50 -5.49
CA ILE A 188 16.11 -17.62 -4.71
C ILE A 188 15.07 -18.74 -4.71
N THR A 189 15.35 -19.85 -5.39
CA THR A 189 14.54 -21.06 -5.33
C THR A 189 15.06 -21.96 -4.21
N VAL A 190 14.29 -22.11 -3.13
CA VAL A 190 14.64 -23.02 -2.04
C VAL A 190 13.95 -24.37 -2.26
N ILE A 191 14.72 -25.40 -2.60
CA ILE A 191 14.24 -26.78 -2.67
C ILE A 191 14.49 -27.43 -1.30
N ARG A 192 13.41 -27.81 -0.60
CA ARG A 192 13.50 -28.59 0.64
C ARG A 192 13.11 -30.03 0.35
N SER A 193 13.94 -30.98 0.77
CA SER A 193 13.53 -32.38 0.88
C SER A 193 12.58 -32.49 2.06
N VAL A 194 11.38 -32.96 1.81
CA VAL A 194 10.45 -33.37 2.87
C VAL A 194 10.81 -34.83 3.18
N GLN A 195 11.46 -35.05 4.32
CA GLN A 195 11.69 -36.39 4.88
C GLN A 195 10.53 -36.74 5.82
#